data_AF-A0A2X0L5R4-F1
#
_entry.id   AF-A0A2X0L5R4-F1
#
_cell.length_a   1.000
_cell.length_b   1.000
_cell.length_c   1.000
_cell.angle_alpha   90.00
_cell.angle_beta   90.00
_cell.angle_gamma   90.00
#
_symmetry.space_group_name_H-M   'P 1'
#
loop_
_entity.id
_entity.type
_entity.pdbx_description
1 polymer ?
#
loop_
_entity_poly.entity_id
_entity_poly.type
_entity_poly.pdbx_seq_one_letter_code
_entity_poly.pdbx_strand_id
1 'polypeptide(L)'
;MATERQHYNQALANAEQQNAVLQNQVQHQNVVEEALTRISQHISTPNNPSGPKPNFKTLTPDKFNGDRRKTSNYLEQLKNVFLTSPEQFPDDQSKINYAAMCLTDEALKWFSAFRNLPESTKTSD
;
A
#
# COMPACT_ATOMS: atom_id res chain seq x y z
N MET A 1 16.27 41.48 -61.81
CA MET A 1 16.01 42.28 -60.59
C MET A 1 14.66 41.99 -59.92
N ALA A 2 13.57 41.67 -60.63
CA ALA A 2 12.27 41.43 -60.00
C ALA A 2 12.19 40.11 -59.19
N THR A 3 12.77 39.03 -59.70
CA THR A 3 12.73 37.68 -59.11
C THR A 3 13.47 37.59 -57.77
N GLU A 4 14.60 38.30 -57.65
CA GLU A 4 15.44 38.29 -56.46
C GLU A 4 14.75 38.93 -55.25
N ARG A 5 13.96 39.99 -55.48
CA ARG A 5 13.09 40.59 -54.46
C ARG A 5 11.98 39.63 -54.01
N GLN A 6 11.42 38.84 -54.92
CA GLN A 6 10.38 37.86 -54.56
C GLN A 6 10.96 36.76 -53.66
N HIS A 7 12.16 36.27 -53.97
CA HIS A 7 12.84 35.25 -53.15
C HIS A 7 13.20 35.79 -51.76
N TYR A 8 13.67 37.03 -51.67
CA TYR A 8 13.98 37.68 -50.40
C TYR A 8 12.72 37.84 -49.52
N ASN A 9 11.61 38.29 -50.10
CA ASN A 9 10.35 38.42 -49.37
C ASN A 9 9.79 37.05 -48.94
N GLN A 10 9.95 36.02 -49.78
CA GLN A 10 9.59 34.65 -49.44
C GLN A 10 10.43 34.13 -48.26
N ALA A 11 11.74 34.40 -48.25
CA ALA A 11 12.64 33.99 -47.17
C ALA A 11 12.30 34.67 -45.84
N LEU A 12 11.93 35.96 -45.87
CA LEU A 12 11.44 36.70 -44.70
C LEU A 12 10.15 36.08 -44.16
N ALA A 13 9.16 35.82 -45.02
CA ALA A 13 7.90 35.20 -44.61
C ALA A 13 8.12 33.81 -43.99
N ASN A 14 9.01 33.00 -44.56
CA ASN A 14 9.36 31.69 -44.01
C ASN A 14 10.05 31.82 -42.64
N ALA A 15 10.95 32.79 -42.47
CA ALA A 15 11.64 33.04 -41.20
C ALA A 15 10.68 33.55 -40.11
N GLU A 16 9.72 34.42 -40.47
CA GLU A 16 8.68 34.90 -39.56
C GLU A 16 7.75 33.76 -39.11
N GLN A 17 7.33 32.90 -40.04
CA GLN A 17 6.54 31.71 -39.71
C GLN A 17 7.31 30.77 -38.77
N GLN A 18 8.60 30.55 -39.05
CA GLN A 18 9.43 29.71 -38.20
C GLN A 18 9.56 30.30 -36.78
N ASN A 19 9.76 31.61 -36.66
CA ASN A 19 9.76 32.30 -35.37
C ASN A 19 8.43 32.17 -34.61
N ALA A 20 7.29 32.27 -35.30
CA ALA A 20 5.99 32.08 -34.67
C ALA A 20 5.81 30.64 -34.11
N VAL A 21 6.28 29.63 -34.84
CA VAL A 21 6.26 28.23 -34.39
C VAL A 21 7.17 28.02 -33.18
N LEU A 22 8.39 28.57 -33.22
CA LEU A 22 9.34 28.51 -32.10
C LEU A 22 8.76 29.16 -30.84
N GLN A 23 8.12 30.33 -30.96
CA GLN A 23 7.46 30.98 -29.83
C GLN A 23 6.32 30.14 -29.26
N ASN A 24 5.53 29.48 -30.11
CA ASN A 24 4.46 28.59 -29.66
C ASN A 24 5.01 27.39 -28.87
N GLN A 25 6.12 26.80 -29.35
CA GLN A 25 6.79 25.70 -28.66
C GLN A 25 7.36 26.12 -27.29
N VAL A 26 8.01 27.29 -27.21
CA VAL A 26 8.52 27.83 -25.95
C VAL A 26 7.38 28.08 -24.96
N GLN A 27 6.27 28.64 -25.42
CA GLN A 27 5.09 28.85 -24.58
C GLN A 27 4.57 27.53 -24.01
N HIS A 28 4.52 26.47 -24.83
CA HIS A 28 4.09 25.15 -24.36
C HIS A 28 5.05 24.57 -23.32
N GLN A 29 6.36 24.69 -23.53
CA GLN A 29 7.36 24.23 -22.56
C GLN A 29 7.21 24.95 -21.21
N ASN A 30 7.02 26.27 -21.22
CA ASN A 30 6.82 27.05 -20.00
C ASN A 30 5.59 26.59 -19.21
N VAL A 31 4.48 26.28 -19.89
CA VAL A 31 3.25 25.78 -19.23
C VAL A 31 3.47 24.41 -18.61
N VAL A 32 4.20 23.51 -19.29
CA VAL A 32 4.52 22.18 -18.76
C VAL A 32 5.44 22.29 -17.55
N GLU A 33 6.44 23.17 -17.59
CA GLU A 33 7.37 23.40 -16.48
C GLU A 33 6.67 24.01 -15.25
N GLU A 34 5.73 24.93 -15.47
CA GLU A 34 4.90 25.48 -14.39
C GLU A 34 4.00 24.40 -13.78
N ALA A 35 3.37 23.56 -14.60
CA ALA A 35 2.55 22.45 -14.13
C ALA A 35 3.36 21.45 -13.30
N LEU A 36 4.57 21.08 -13.76
CA LEU A 36 5.48 20.19 -13.02
C LEU A 36 5.92 20.81 -11.69
N THR A 37 6.19 22.11 -11.66
CA THR A 37 6.57 22.82 -10.43
C THR A 37 5.43 22.81 -9.40
N ARG A 38 4.19 23.10 -9.84
CA ARG A 38 3.00 23.00 -8.98
C ARG A 38 2.78 21.57 -8.49
N ILE A 39 3.04 20.58 -9.35
CA ILE A 39 2.95 19.18 -8.99
C ILE A 39 3.95 18.85 -7.88
N SER A 40 5.24 19.15 -8.10
CA SER A 40 6.30 18.92 -7.12
C SER A 40 6.05 19.58 -5.76
N GLN A 41 5.51 20.82 -5.75
CA GLN A 41 5.14 21.52 -4.52
C GLN A 41 4.03 20.82 -3.73
N HIS A 42 3.05 20.21 -4.38
CA HIS A 42 1.98 19.47 -3.68
C HIS A 42 2.39 18.05 -3.27
N ILE A 43 3.37 17.42 -3.93
CA ILE A 43 3.86 16.08 -3.54
C ILE A 43 4.87 16.20 -2.39
N SER A 44 5.58 17.33 -2.28
CA SER A 44 6.60 17.55 -1.25
C SER A 44 6.04 17.97 0.11
N THR A 45 4.73 18.17 0.25
CA THR A 45 4.15 18.08 1.59
C THR A 45 4.26 16.62 2.01
N PRO A 46 5.05 16.26 3.03
CA PRO A 46 4.88 14.95 3.62
C PRO A 46 3.42 14.92 4.02
N ASN A 47 2.63 14.08 3.34
CA ASN A 47 1.40 13.58 3.88
C ASN A 47 1.83 12.75 5.09
N ASN A 48 2.21 13.45 6.16
CA ASN A 48 2.31 12.88 7.47
C ASN A 48 0.87 12.46 7.74
N PRO A 49 0.56 11.16 7.80
CA PRO A 49 -0.75 10.73 8.24
C PRO A 49 -0.81 10.97 9.76
N SER A 50 -0.76 12.24 10.17
CA SER A 50 -0.98 12.71 11.54
C SER A 50 -2.46 12.93 11.81
N GLY A 51 -3.31 12.84 10.78
CA GLY A 51 -4.69 12.46 11.03
C GLY A 51 -4.65 11.12 11.77
N PRO A 52 -5.37 10.96 12.89
CA PRO A 52 -5.48 9.64 13.49
C PRO A 52 -5.95 8.72 12.37
N LYS A 53 -5.09 7.78 11.93
CA LYS A 53 -5.54 6.63 11.16
C LYS A 53 -6.79 6.16 11.89
N PRO A 54 -7.93 5.92 11.21
CA PRO A 54 -9.10 5.41 11.90
C PRO A 54 -8.60 4.24 12.72
N ASN A 55 -8.54 4.46 14.03
CA ASN A 55 -8.03 3.49 14.97
C ASN A 55 -9.20 2.54 15.07
N PHE A 56 -9.36 1.72 14.03
CA PHE A 56 -9.99 0.43 14.15
C PHE A 56 -9.14 -0.22 15.21
N LYS A 57 -9.52 0.02 16.47
CA LYS A 57 -8.99 -0.68 17.63
C LYS A 57 -9.08 -2.11 17.18
N THR A 58 -7.93 -2.70 16.83
CA THR A 58 -7.85 -4.08 16.43
C THR A 58 -8.52 -4.81 17.57
N LEU A 59 -9.74 -5.31 17.30
CA LEU A 59 -10.58 -5.93 18.30
C LEU A 59 -9.75 -7.09 18.81
N THR A 60 -9.12 -6.88 19.96
CA THR A 60 -8.21 -7.84 20.52
C THR A 60 -9.09 -9.04 20.84
N PRO A 61 -8.79 -10.24 20.32
CA PRO A 61 -9.68 -11.36 20.50
C PRO A 61 -9.94 -11.58 21.98
N ASP A 62 -11.19 -11.82 22.33
CA ASP A 62 -11.57 -12.19 23.68
C ASP A 62 -10.81 -13.45 24.11
N LYS A 63 -10.51 -13.53 25.41
CA LYS A 63 -9.94 -14.75 25.99
C LYS A 63 -10.90 -15.93 25.82
N PHE A 64 -10.40 -17.04 25.31
CA PHE A 64 -11.19 -18.23 24.99
C PHE A 64 -10.84 -19.40 25.91
N ASN A 65 -11.82 -19.81 26.72
CA ASN A 65 -11.67 -20.87 27.72
C ASN A 65 -12.04 -22.28 27.22
N GLY A 66 -12.54 -22.40 25.98
CA GLY A 66 -13.01 -23.67 25.42
C GLY A 66 -14.53 -23.84 25.33
N ASP A 67 -15.33 -22.83 25.70
CA ASP A 67 -16.80 -22.89 25.53
C ASP A 67 -17.18 -23.02 24.05
N ARG A 68 -17.72 -24.18 23.68
CA ARG A 68 -18.12 -24.51 22.30
C ARG A 68 -19.09 -23.50 21.69
N ARG A 69 -19.91 -22.84 22.51
CA ARG A 69 -20.88 -21.82 22.05
C ARG A 69 -20.20 -20.54 21.57
N LYS A 70 -18.97 -20.27 22.04
CA LYS A 70 -18.19 -19.08 21.71
C LYS A 70 -17.14 -19.33 20.62
N THR A 71 -16.98 -20.58 20.16
CA THR A 71 -15.94 -20.96 19.19
C THR A 71 -16.03 -20.17 17.88
N SER A 72 -17.23 -20.02 17.30
CA SER A 72 -17.38 -19.28 16.02
C SER A 72 -16.92 -17.84 16.14
N ASN A 73 -17.39 -17.15 17.19
CA ASN A 73 -17.02 -15.77 17.47
C ASN A 73 -15.51 -15.62 17.68
N TYR A 74 -14.88 -16.53 18.43
CA TYR A 74 -13.43 -16.54 18.64
C TYR A 74 -12.65 -16.67 17.32
N LEU A 75 -13.06 -17.59 16.44
CA LEU A 75 -12.41 -17.79 15.14
C LEU A 75 -12.59 -16.58 14.20
N GLU A 76 -13.76 -15.96 14.21
CA GLU A 76 -14.02 -14.74 13.44
C GLU A 76 -13.15 -13.57 13.90
N GLN A 77 -12.98 -13.40 15.21
CA GLN A 77 -12.09 -12.38 15.77
C GLN A 77 -10.64 -12.60 15.34
N LEU A 78 -10.14 -13.84 15.41
CA LEU A 78 -8.80 -14.18 14.92
C LEU A 78 -8.64 -13.88 13.42
N LYS A 79 -9.62 -14.29 12.60
CA LYS A 79 -9.61 -14.02 11.16
C LYS A 79 -9.52 -12.52 10.88
N ASN A 80 -10.33 -11.71 11.57
CA ASN A 80 -10.32 -10.26 11.41
C ASN A 80 -8.96 -9.67 11.78
N VAL A 81 -8.36 -10.09 12.90
CA VAL A 81 -7.02 -9.63 13.29
C VAL A 81 -5.97 -9.95 12.22
N PHE A 82 -5.95 -11.18 11.72
CA PHE A 82 -4.98 -11.60 10.69
C PHE A 82 -5.17 -10.85 9.37
N LEU A 83 -6.40 -10.52 8.99
CA LEU A 83 -6.70 -9.72 7.81
C LEU A 83 -6.31 -8.24 7.97
N THR A 84 -6.43 -7.69 9.18
CA THR A 84 -6.10 -6.28 9.44
C THR A 84 -4.61 -6.00 9.60
N SER A 85 -3.79 -7.01 9.87
CA SER A 85 -2.34 -6.83 10.10
C SER A 85 -1.52 -8.00 9.54
N PRO A 86 -1.61 -8.28 8.22
CA PRO A 86 -0.96 -9.45 7.61
C PRO A 86 0.56 -9.44 7.77
N GLU A 87 1.17 -8.25 7.83
CA GLU A 87 2.61 -8.05 8.07
C GLU A 87 3.10 -8.55 9.45
N GLN A 88 2.22 -8.61 10.46
CA GLN A 88 2.53 -9.18 11.77
C GLN A 88 2.36 -10.70 11.82
N PHE A 89 1.70 -11.28 10.81
CA PHE A 89 1.37 -12.71 10.76
C PHE A 89 1.83 -13.34 9.43
N PRO A 90 3.14 -13.32 9.12
CA PRO A 90 3.68 -13.74 7.82
C PRO A 90 3.54 -15.24 7.55
N ASP A 91 3.46 -16.06 8.59
CA ASP A 91 3.38 -17.51 8.51
C ASP A 91 2.29 -18.08 9.44
N ASP A 92 1.90 -19.32 9.24
CA ASP A 92 0.84 -19.94 10.05
C ASP A 92 1.27 -20.18 11.50
N GLN A 93 2.57 -20.32 11.76
CA GLN A 93 3.09 -20.50 13.12
C GLN A 93 2.88 -19.24 13.97
N SER A 94 3.09 -18.07 13.39
CA SER A 94 2.82 -16.77 14.03
C SER A 94 1.33 -16.59 14.37
N LYS A 95 0.43 -17.03 13.49
CA LYS A 95 -1.03 -17.03 13.71
C LYS A 95 -1.43 -17.99 14.82
N ILE A 96 -0.91 -19.22 14.81
CA ILE A 96 -1.16 -20.24 15.82
C ILE A 96 -0.66 -19.78 17.18
N ASN A 97 0.54 -19.18 17.25
CA ASN A 97 1.10 -18.64 18.48
C ASN A 97 0.21 -17.54 19.07
N TYR A 98 -0.27 -16.62 18.24
CA TYR A 98 -1.17 -15.56 18.68
C TYR A 98 -2.52 -16.10 19.17
N ALA A 99 -3.13 -17.04 18.43
CA ALA A 99 -4.33 -17.73 18.88
C ALA A 99 -4.10 -18.43 20.22
N ALA A 100 -2.96 -19.10 20.42
CA ALA A 100 -2.62 -19.73 21.68
C ALA A 100 -2.54 -18.74 22.85
N MET A 101 -2.03 -17.53 22.63
CA MET A 101 -1.98 -16.47 23.65
C MET A 101 -3.37 -15.97 24.08
N CYS A 102 -4.39 -16.16 23.24
CA CYS A 102 -5.78 -15.85 23.54
C CYS A 102 -6.52 -16.98 24.27
N LEU A 103 -5.94 -18.17 24.39
CA LEU A 103 -6.53 -19.28 25.14
C LEU A 103 -6.40 -19.09 26.65
N THR A 104 -7.39 -19.59 27.40
CA THR A 104 -7.36 -19.69 28.87
C THR A 104 -7.88 -21.05 29.33
N ASP A 105 -7.70 -21.34 30.62
CA ASP A 105 -8.31 -22.49 31.32
C ASP A 105 -8.13 -23.83 30.59
N GLU A 106 -9.22 -24.58 30.38
CA GLU A 106 -9.23 -25.89 29.74
C GLU A 106 -8.73 -25.86 28.30
N ALA A 107 -9.03 -24.80 27.54
CA ALA A 107 -8.52 -24.67 26.16
C ALA A 107 -6.99 -24.53 26.11
N LEU A 108 -6.41 -23.71 27.00
CA LEU A 108 -4.96 -23.56 27.08
C LEU A 108 -4.28 -24.85 27.58
N LYS A 109 -4.89 -25.52 28.56
CA LYS A 109 -4.42 -26.81 29.08
C LYS A 109 -4.39 -27.88 27.98
N TRP A 110 -5.45 -28.00 27.21
CA TRP A 110 -5.51 -28.94 26.07
C TRP A 110 -4.46 -28.61 25.01
N PHE A 111 -4.33 -27.34 24.63
CA PHE A 111 -3.38 -26.90 23.60
C PHE A 111 -1.93 -27.13 24.01
N SER A 112 -1.56 -26.82 25.26
CA SER A 112 -0.19 -27.00 25.75
C SER A 112 0.23 -28.46 25.81
N ALA A 113 -0.69 -29.38 26.14
CA ALA A 113 -0.44 -30.81 26.06
C ALA A 113 -0.12 -31.25 24.62
N PHE A 114 -0.88 -30.75 23.63
CA PHE A 114 -0.64 -31.03 22.21
C PHE A 114 0.68 -30.45 21.70
N ARG A 115 1.04 -29.24 22.13
CA ARG A 115 2.28 -28.58 21.70
C ARG A 115 3.55 -29.27 22.19
N ASN A 116 3.47 -29.88 23.37
CA ASN A 116 4.60 -30.57 24.01
C ASN A 116 4.68 -32.06 23.67
N LEU A 117 3.74 -32.58 22.89
CA LEU A 117 3.79 -33.96 22.42
C LEU A 117 4.99 -34.10 21.48
N PRO A 118 5.97 -34.98 21.78
CA PRO A 118 7.00 -35.31 20.81
C PRO A 118 6.29 -35.89 19.59
N GLU A 119 6.48 -35.27 18.43
CA GLU A 119 6.01 -35.78 17.15
C GLU A 119 6.48 -37.24 17.07
N SER A 120 5.54 -38.18 17.19
CA SER A 120 5.90 -39.60 17.18
C SER A 120 6.64 -39.84 15.89
N THR A 121 7.92 -40.21 16.04
CA THR A 121 8.84 -40.64 15.00
C THR A 121 8.08 -41.25 13.83
N LYS A 122 8.08 -40.56 12.69
CA LYS A 122 7.84 -41.20 11.39
C LYS A 122 8.94 -42.24 11.20
N THR A 123 8.73 -43.42 11.74
CA THR A 123 9.41 -44.66 11.37
C THR A 123 8.33 -45.59 10.89
N SER A 124 8.19 -45.71 9.57
CA SER A 124 7.75 -46.93 8.92
C SER A 124 8.17 -46.91 7.46
N ASP A 125 9.08 -47.83 7.16
CA ASP A 125 9.62 -48.33 5.88
C ASP A 125 10.20 -47.35 4.83
#